data_AF-A0A0N0LY22-F1
#
_entry.id   AF-A0A0N0LY22-F1
#
_cell.length_a   1.000
_cell.length_b   1.000
_cell.length_c   1.000
_cell.angle_alpha   90.00
_cell.angle_beta   90.00
_cell.angle_gamma   90.00
#
_symmetry.space_group_name_H-M   'P 1'
#
loop_
_entity.id
_entity.type
_entity.pdbx_description
1 polymer ?
#
loop_
_entity_poly.entity_id
_entity_poly.type
_entity_poly.pdbx_seq_one_letter_code
_entity_poly.pdbx_strand_id
1 'polypeptide(L)'
;MPDRTGPDLAGTWALHGATLGPDGDTLYEWDGRMTLVPGGDAFSVAIETTGFKTSRSVSFAEKLTPLPSGEWHLRYGYEADPEHFATESHTFFGLSQLTFAPDLASARGTSCNYNGRYVVMELQATREERT
;
A
#
# COMPACT_ATOMS: atom_id res chain seq x y z
N MET A 1 -20.59 18.88 7.50
CA MET A 1 -19.64 17.85 7.04
C MET A 1 -19.65 17.91 5.52
N PRO A 2 -18.55 18.19 4.82
CA PRO A 2 -18.55 18.10 3.37
C PRO A 2 -18.86 16.66 2.97
N ASP A 3 -19.75 16.51 2.00
CA ASP A 3 -20.18 15.24 1.44
C ASP A 3 -18.97 14.53 0.80
N ARG A 4 -18.62 13.35 1.31
CA ARG A 4 -17.45 12.60 0.83
C ARG A 4 -17.91 11.78 -0.38
N THR A 5 -17.64 12.27 -1.58
CA THR A 5 -18.07 11.65 -2.86
C THR A 5 -17.26 10.40 -3.27
N GLY A 6 -16.49 9.79 -2.35
CA GLY A 6 -15.61 8.65 -2.61
C GLY A 6 -15.81 7.47 -1.65
N PRO A 7 -15.29 6.28 -1.97
CA PRO A 7 -15.50 5.04 -1.21
C PRO A 7 -14.90 5.19 0.19
N ASP A 8 -15.47 4.52 1.20
CA ASP A 8 -14.84 4.46 2.53
C ASP A 8 -13.74 3.41 2.60
N LEU A 9 -12.55 3.76 2.09
CA LEU A 9 -11.35 2.93 2.22
C LEU A 9 -10.58 3.17 3.51
N ALA A 10 -10.99 4.15 4.33
CA ALA A 10 -10.23 4.56 5.51
C ALA A 10 -10.09 3.42 6.51
N GLY A 11 -8.96 3.41 7.22
CA GLY A 11 -8.68 2.44 8.28
C GLY A 11 -7.52 1.51 7.93
N THR A 12 -7.52 0.36 8.60
CA THR A 12 -6.40 -0.57 8.58
C THR A 12 -6.71 -1.78 7.72
N TRP A 13 -5.69 -2.23 7.00
CA TRP A 13 -5.75 -3.38 6.10
C TRP A 13 -4.58 -4.30 6.41
N ALA A 14 -4.87 -5.58 6.60
CA ALA A 14 -3.85 -6.62 6.61
C ALA A 14 -3.30 -6.74 5.19
N LEU A 15 -1.98 -6.63 5.03
CA LEU A 15 -1.30 -6.63 3.74
C LEU A 15 -0.36 -7.83 3.66
N HIS A 16 -0.52 -8.64 2.62
CA HIS A 16 0.39 -9.71 2.28
C HIS A 16 1.10 -9.37 0.96
N GLY A 17 2.42 -9.55 0.92
CA GLY A 17 3.24 -9.25 -0.24
C GLY A 17 4.13 -10.42 -0.65
N ALA A 18 4.24 -10.64 -1.95
CA ALA A 18 5.16 -11.62 -2.54
C ALA A 18 6.21 -10.86 -3.36
N THR A 19 7.48 -10.92 -2.94
CA THR A 19 8.59 -10.35 -3.70
C THR A 19 8.97 -11.27 -4.84
N LEU A 20 9.03 -10.74 -6.06
CA LEU A 20 9.27 -11.50 -7.28
C LEU A 20 10.73 -11.48 -7.71
N GLY A 21 11.16 -12.59 -8.30
CA GLY A 21 12.43 -12.74 -9.01
C GLY A 21 12.33 -12.28 -10.46
N PRO A 22 13.46 -12.26 -11.19
CA PRO A 22 13.49 -11.82 -12.59
C PRO A 22 12.56 -12.64 -13.51
N ASP A 23 12.38 -13.92 -13.20
CA ASP A 23 11.54 -14.84 -13.97
C ASP A 23 10.07 -14.82 -13.54
N GLY A 24 9.70 -13.99 -12.55
CA GLY A 24 8.36 -13.88 -12.00
C GLY A 24 8.06 -14.83 -10.83
N ASP A 25 8.99 -15.72 -10.48
CA ASP A 25 8.84 -16.60 -9.32
C ASP A 25 8.90 -15.82 -8.00
N THR A 26 8.11 -16.27 -7.00
CA THR A 26 8.18 -15.71 -5.64
C THR A 26 9.52 -16.06 -4.98
N LEU A 27 10.29 -15.03 -4.62
CA LEU A 27 11.53 -15.17 -3.86
C LEU A 27 11.27 -15.34 -2.37
N TYR A 28 10.39 -14.51 -1.82
CA TYR A 28 9.95 -14.57 -0.44
C TYR A 28 8.63 -13.82 -0.26
N GLU A 29 7.90 -14.20 0.77
CA GLU A 29 6.66 -13.57 1.18
C GLU A 29 6.86 -12.79 2.47
N TRP A 30 6.01 -11.78 2.68
CA TRP A 30 6.04 -10.94 3.85
C TRP A 30 4.64 -10.44 4.19
N ASP A 31 4.40 -10.24 5.48
CA ASP A 31 3.18 -9.63 5.98
C ASP A 31 3.47 -8.22 6.50
N GLY A 32 2.46 -7.37 6.38
CA GLY A 32 2.48 -6.00 6.84
C GLY A 32 1.09 -5.47 7.10
N ARG A 33 1.05 -4.20 7.44
CA ARG A 33 -0.17 -3.46 7.71
C ARG A 33 -0.18 -2.20 6.85
N MET A 34 -1.26 -2.02 6.12
CA MET A 34 -1.52 -0.79 5.36
C MET A 34 -2.57 0.04 6.08
N THR A 35 -2.25 1.31 6.34
CA THR A 35 -3.16 2.28 6.95
C THR A 35 -3.53 3.33 5.92
N LEU A 36 -4.83 3.52 5.68
CA LEU A 36 -5.38 4.55 4.80
C LEU A 36 -6.03 5.64 5.63
N VAL A 37 -5.45 6.84 5.59
CA VAL A 37 -5.96 8.02 6.29
C VAL A 37 -6.62 8.96 5.27
N PRO A 38 -7.87 9.41 5.49
CA PRO A 38 -8.51 10.38 4.61
C PRO A 38 -7.69 11.67 4.50
N GLY A 39 -7.43 12.13 3.27
CA GLY A 39 -6.73 13.39 3.01
C GLY A 39 -7.25 14.04 1.73
N GLY A 40 -7.98 15.17 1.87
CA GLY A 40 -8.59 15.86 0.73
C GLY A 40 -9.45 14.92 -0.14
N ASP A 41 -9.16 14.88 -1.45
CA ASP A 41 -9.85 14.05 -2.44
C ASP A 41 -9.30 12.62 -2.55
N ALA A 42 -8.28 12.25 -1.75
CA ALA A 42 -7.61 10.96 -1.78
C ALA A 42 -7.36 10.41 -0.36
N PHE A 43 -6.33 9.58 -0.23
CA PHE A 43 -5.89 8.98 1.03
C PHE A 43 -4.38 9.10 1.13
N SER A 44 -3.88 9.41 2.32
CA SER A 44 -2.50 9.10 2.67
C SER A 44 -2.39 7.62 3.02
N VAL A 45 -1.34 6.98 2.54
CA VAL A 45 -1.04 5.56 2.71
C VAL A 45 0.21 5.44 3.56
N ALA A 46 0.14 4.62 4.61
CA ALA A 46 1.31 4.13 5.31
C ALA A 46 1.34 2.60 5.23
N ILE A 47 2.50 2.03 4.90
CA ILE A 47 2.73 0.58 5.01
C ILE A 47 3.79 0.36 6.07
N GLU A 48 3.50 -0.55 7.00
CA GLU A 48 4.44 -1.01 8.01
C GLU A 48 4.61 -2.52 7.87
N THR A 49 5.87 -2.97 7.83
CA THR A 49 6.23 -4.40 7.84
C THR A 49 6.81 -4.72 9.21
N THR A 50 6.48 -5.90 9.74
CA THR A 50 7.01 -6.39 11.02
C THR A 50 7.57 -7.80 10.84
N GLY A 51 8.52 -8.21 11.67
CA GLY A 51 9.15 -9.53 11.59
C GLY A 51 10.62 -9.45 11.16
N PHE A 52 11.01 -10.19 10.11
CA PHE A 52 12.42 -10.32 9.69
C PHE A 52 13.06 -8.97 9.35
N LYS A 53 12.30 -8.06 8.75
CA LYS A 53 12.71 -6.68 8.51
C LYS A 53 11.57 -5.75 8.86
N THR A 54 11.74 -4.99 9.93
CA THR A 54 10.83 -3.88 10.25
C THR A 54 11.12 -2.71 9.32
N SER A 55 10.09 -2.15 8.69
CA SER A 55 10.21 -0.91 7.93
C SER A 55 8.86 -0.21 7.81
N ARG A 56 8.89 1.10 7.58
CA ARG A 56 7.70 1.90 7.31
C ARG A 56 7.91 2.80 6.10
N SER A 57 6.85 2.95 5.31
CA SER A 57 6.80 3.88 4.19
C SER A 57 5.54 4.73 4.21
N VAL A 58 5.63 5.94 3.69
CA VAL A 58 4.53 6.90 3.55
C VAL A 58 4.38 7.34 2.10
N SER A 59 3.15 7.63 1.68
CA SER A 59 2.86 8.11 0.33
C SER A 59 3.03 9.62 0.17
N PHE A 60 3.29 10.06 -1.07
CA PHE A 60 3.47 11.48 -1.41
C PHE A 60 2.72 11.96 -2.68
N ALA A 61 2.10 11.06 -3.44
CA ALA A 61 1.42 11.41 -4.69
C ALA A 61 0.30 10.41 -5.04
N GLU A 62 -0.84 10.51 -4.36
CA GLU A 62 -1.93 9.54 -4.43
C GLU A 62 -3.00 9.96 -5.43
N LYS A 63 -3.53 8.97 -6.15
CA LYS A 63 -4.66 9.13 -7.07
C LYS A 63 -5.61 7.95 -6.92
N LEU A 64 -6.83 8.26 -6.50
CA LEU A 64 -7.93 7.31 -6.47
C LEU A 64 -8.80 7.49 -7.72
N THR A 65 -9.20 6.40 -8.37
CA THR A 65 -10.01 6.45 -9.60
C THR A 65 -11.08 5.36 -9.55
N PRO A 66 -12.37 5.68 -9.75
CA PRO A 66 -13.40 4.65 -9.89
C PRO A 66 -13.22 3.90 -11.22
N LEU A 67 -13.45 2.60 -11.21
CA LEU A 67 -13.49 1.76 -12.40
C LEU A 67 -14.94 1.47 -12.80
N PRO A 68 -15.23 1.23 -14.10
CA PRO A 68 -16.59 0.90 -14.56
C PRO A 68 -17.19 -0.37 -13.91
N SER A 69 -16.36 -1.24 -13.37
CA SER A 69 -16.74 -2.47 -12.63
C SER A 69 -17.27 -2.21 -11.22
N GLY A 70 -17.20 -0.97 -10.72
CA GLY A 70 -17.49 -0.63 -9.32
C GLY A 70 -16.28 -0.80 -8.38
N GLU A 71 -15.16 -1.26 -8.91
CA GLU A 71 -13.86 -1.29 -8.21
C GLU A 71 -13.25 0.11 -8.10
N TRP A 72 -12.27 0.26 -7.23
CA TRP A 72 -11.52 1.51 -7.06
C TRP A 72 -10.03 1.27 -7.22
N HIS A 73 -9.38 2.06 -8.08
CA HIS A 73 -7.94 1.95 -8.34
C HIS A 73 -7.18 3.08 -7.64
N LEU A 74 -6.40 2.71 -6.62
CA LEU A 74 -5.48 3.60 -5.92
C LEU A 74 -4.07 3.43 -6.50
N ARG A 75 -3.47 4.54 -6.95
CA ARG A 75 -2.07 4.60 -7.38
C ARG A 75 -1.35 5.64 -6.54
N TYR A 76 -0.15 5.32 -6.06
CA TYR A 76 0.61 6.25 -5.23
C TYR A 76 2.12 6.06 -5.37
N GLY A 77 2.85 7.15 -5.29
CA GLY A 77 4.27 7.13 -4.93
C GLY A 77 4.43 7.03 -3.42
N TYR A 78 5.48 6.33 -2.98
CA TYR A 78 5.85 6.21 -1.58
C TYR A 78 7.35 6.29 -1.37
N GLU A 79 7.74 6.64 -0.16
CA GLU A 79 9.12 6.68 0.29
C GLU A 79 9.25 6.16 1.72
N ALA A 80 10.48 5.83 2.10
CA ALA A 80 10.80 5.47 3.47
C ALA A 80 10.34 6.56 4.42
N ASP A 81 9.68 6.18 5.50
CA ASP A 81 9.26 7.13 6.53
C ASP A 81 10.50 7.62 7.32
N PRO A 82 10.90 8.90 7.20
CA PRO A 82 12.08 9.41 7.87
C PRO A 82 11.88 9.56 9.38
N GLU A 83 10.64 9.55 9.86
CA GLU A 83 10.28 9.69 11.28
C GLU A 83 10.18 8.34 12.00
N HIS A 84 10.26 7.23 11.26
CA HIS A 84 10.16 5.89 11.82
C HIS A 84 11.54 5.28 12.10
N PHE A 85 11.76 4.84 13.35
CA PHE A 85 13.06 4.35 13.83
C PHE A 85 13.72 3.28 12.95
N ALA A 86 12.92 2.42 12.31
CA ALA A 86 13.43 1.33 11.46
C ALA A 86 13.87 1.80 10.06
N THR A 87 13.53 3.03 9.67
CA THR A 87 13.76 3.58 8.33
C THR A 87 14.43 4.95 8.33
N GLU A 88 14.62 5.59 9.48
CA GLU A 88 15.32 6.88 9.62
C GLU A 88 16.72 6.89 8.97
N SER A 89 17.42 5.75 8.99
CA SER A 89 18.76 5.59 8.42
C SER A 89 18.77 4.96 7.02
N HIS A 90 17.61 4.69 6.42
CA HIS A 90 17.47 3.98 5.16
C HIS A 90 16.62 4.76 4.17
N THR A 91 17.12 4.90 2.94
CA THR A 91 16.36 5.55 1.87
C THR A 91 15.89 4.51 0.87
N PHE A 92 14.58 4.45 0.68
CA PHE A 92 13.97 3.74 -0.44
C PHE A 92 12.72 4.50 -0.90
N PHE A 93 12.34 4.30 -2.14
CA PHE A 93 11.16 4.91 -2.73
C PHE A 93 10.58 4.00 -3.80
N GLY A 94 9.30 4.18 -4.12
CA GLY A 94 8.62 3.33 -5.06
C GLY A 94 7.28 3.86 -5.53
N LEU A 95 6.64 3.03 -6.34
CA LEU A 95 5.28 3.21 -6.83
C LEU A 95 4.48 1.97 -6.48
N SER A 96 3.27 2.17 -6.01
CA SER A 96 2.32 1.11 -5.69
C SER A 96 0.98 1.38 -6.35
N GLN A 97 0.29 0.29 -6.68
CA GLN A 97 -1.07 0.34 -7.18
C GLN A 97 -1.89 -0.79 -6.59
N LEU A 98 -3.11 -0.50 -6.16
CA LEU A 98 -4.06 -1.44 -5.57
C LEU A 98 -5.44 -1.20 -6.18
N THR A 99 -6.09 -2.28 -6.61
CA THR A 99 -7.49 -2.30 -7.03
C THR A 99 -8.31 -2.88 -5.90
N PHE A 100 -9.17 -2.05 -5.31
CA PHE A 100 -10.11 -2.43 -4.27
C PHE A 100 -11.37 -3.03 -4.90
N ALA A 101 -11.80 -4.17 -4.37
CA ALA A 101 -13.01 -4.85 -4.78
C ALA A 101 -14.26 -3.98 -4.52
N PRO A 102 -15.38 -4.19 -5.24
CA PRO A 102 -16.58 -3.36 -5.08
C PRO A 102 -17.20 -3.41 -3.67
N ASP A 103 -16.96 -4.48 -2.92
CA ASP A 103 -17.39 -4.65 -1.53
C ASP A 103 -16.50 -3.92 -0.51
N LEU A 104 -15.39 -3.34 -0.96
CA LEU A 104 -14.37 -2.68 -0.16
C LEU A 104 -13.82 -3.57 0.97
N ALA A 105 -13.85 -4.90 0.80
CA ALA A 105 -13.34 -5.86 1.78
C ALA A 105 -11.94 -6.37 1.44
N SER A 106 -11.55 -6.29 0.16
CA SER A 106 -10.26 -6.77 -0.32
C SER A 106 -9.65 -5.85 -1.40
N ALA A 107 -8.35 -5.95 -1.59
CA ALA A 107 -7.66 -5.32 -2.72
C ALA A 107 -6.51 -6.20 -3.22
N ARG A 108 -6.16 -6.05 -4.50
CA ARG A 108 -4.98 -6.68 -5.11
C ARG A 108 -4.18 -5.68 -5.91
N GLY A 109 -2.88 -5.90 -6.03
CA GLY A 109 -2.02 -4.89 -6.61
C GLY A 109 -0.60 -5.32 -6.85
N THR A 110 0.19 -4.35 -7.27
CA THR A 110 1.64 -4.49 -7.45
C THR A 110 2.35 -3.29 -6.88
N SER A 111 3.60 -3.51 -6.49
CA SER A 111 4.50 -2.45 -6.05
C SER A 111 5.88 -2.64 -6.66
N CYS A 112 6.58 -1.55 -6.89
CA CYS A 112 7.99 -1.55 -7.25
C CYS A 112 8.70 -0.47 -6.44
N ASN A 113 9.82 -0.82 -5.81
CA ASN A 113 10.71 0.14 -5.16
C ASN A 113 12.15 -0.01 -5.58
N TYR A 114 12.90 1.07 -5.35
CA TYR A 114 14.34 1.10 -5.36
C TYR A 114 14.88 1.25 -3.93
N ASN A 115 15.73 0.32 -3.51
CA ASN A 115 16.44 0.34 -2.22
C ASN A 115 17.94 0.04 -2.37
N GLY A 116 18.52 0.41 -3.52
CA GLY A 116 19.84 -0.05 -3.99
C GLY A 116 19.74 -1.06 -5.14
N ARG A 117 18.55 -1.64 -5.32
CA ARG A 117 18.12 -2.38 -6.53
C ARG A 117 16.62 -2.22 -6.70
N TYR A 118 16.11 -2.53 -7.89
CA TYR A 118 14.67 -2.64 -8.10
C TYR A 118 14.14 -3.94 -7.49
N VAL A 119 13.01 -3.84 -6.79
CA VAL A 119 12.26 -4.97 -6.25
C VAL A 119 10.82 -4.81 -6.69
N VAL A 120 10.25 -5.86 -7.27
CA VAL A 120 8.86 -5.92 -7.71
C VAL A 120 8.10 -6.86 -6.79
N MET A 121 6.87 -6.51 -6.45
CA MET A 121 6.04 -7.24 -5.52
C MET A 121 4.60 -7.34 -6.03
N GLU A 122 3.97 -8.48 -5.80
CA GLU A 122 2.52 -8.59 -5.80
C GLU A 122 1.99 -8.29 -4.40
N LEU A 123 0.81 -7.69 -4.32
CA LEU A 123 0.17 -7.28 -3.08
C LEU A 123 -1.26 -7.82 -3.00
N GLN A 124 -1.64 -8.28 -1.82
CA GLN A 124 -3.02 -8.63 -1.46
C GLN A 124 -3.36 -7.95 -0.13
N ALA A 125 -4.49 -7.25 -0.06
CA ALA A 125 -4.94 -6.58 1.15
C ALA A 125 -6.34 -7.05 1.55
N THR A 126 -6.58 -7.20 2.84
CA THR A 126 -7.89 -7.50 3.42
C THR A 126 -8.20 -6.49 4.50
N ARG A 127 -9.42 -5.95 4.52
CA ARG A 127 -9.83 -4.95 5.51
C ARG A 127 -9.82 -5.58 6.91
N GLU A 128 -9.18 -4.93 7.87
CA GLU A 128 -9.27 -5.35 9.27
C GLU A 128 -10.63 -4.92 9.85
N GLU A 129 -11.24 -5.78 10.66
CA GLU A 129 -12.48 -5.42 11.37
C GLU A 129 -12.20 -4.27 12.35
N ARG A 130 -13.07 -3.26 12.35
CA ARG A 130 -13.05 -2.22 13.39
C ARG A 130 -13.52 -2.87 14.70
N THR A 131 -12.58 -3.09 15.62
CA THR A 131 -12.90 -3.45 17.01
C THR A 131 -13.54 -2.27 17.74
#